data_AF-A0A2N4YD28-F1
#
_entry.id   AF-A0A2N4YD28-F1
#
_cell.length_a   1.000
_cell.length_b   1.000
_cell.length_c   1.000
_cell.angle_alpha   90.00
_cell.angle_beta   90.00
_cell.angle_gamma   90.00
#
_symmetry.space_group_name_H-M   'P 1'
#
loop_
_entity.id
_entity.type
_entity.pdbx_description
1 polymer ?
#
loop_
_entity_poly.entity_id
_entity_poly.type
_entity_poly.pdbx_seq_one_letter_code
_entity_poly.pdbx_strand_id
1 'polypeptide(L)'
;MEGAQGAGAEEGAVERDGGFDGLARDCAILPMAVDQVSGEIGEAVGAGEDGLRRLGRKGGGKDRCLLRGGGGREQEEKGEMGAHGCSVLEAHGGEDGGAGLTRGEDRRRDVRNMLSGCRFPQDVAWWRGAFWRGSGKGAVMYRLYGVQDFANLAVHVALEEAGVPHEVVFLDMDAGDLQSPDHLARHPMGLVPAMETPEGTMFETGAILLYLGERHGLAPAPGAAERVAFLSWFVFVNNGLHTAVMDLIHPYRISEDHARIVAEAARARLVERMAALEAVAATRPGWLSPDRPGVLGIYISMLLRWMRAFAWAPDLAISAQDYPALAAIATACEARPATQRAAAANGLSGRFFSDPEG
;
A
#
# COMPACT_ATOMS: atom_id res chain seq x y z
N MET A 1 14.72 -67.55 13.96
CA MET A 1 16.16 -67.22 14.01
C MET A 1 16.36 -66.14 12.97
N GLU A 2 16.38 -64.88 13.44
CA GLU A 2 17.59 -64.02 13.51
C GLU A 2 17.87 -63.42 12.13
N GLY A 3 18.04 -62.12 11.89
CA GLY A 3 18.46 -60.95 12.68
C GLY A 3 19.19 -60.04 11.68
N ALA A 4 18.93 -58.72 11.66
CA ALA A 4 19.90 -57.64 11.97
C ALA A 4 21.19 -57.64 11.11
N GLN A 5 21.76 -56.59 10.51
CA GLN A 5 21.84 -55.12 10.63
C GLN A 5 22.52 -54.63 9.31
N GLY A 6 22.42 -53.38 8.84
CA GLY A 6 23.12 -52.22 9.39
C GLY A 6 23.42 -51.18 8.28
N ALA A 7 23.65 -49.95 8.73
CA ALA A 7 23.61 -48.68 8.01
C ALA A 7 24.76 -48.39 7.02
N GLY A 8 24.54 -47.41 6.15
CA GLY A 8 25.57 -46.69 5.40
C GLY A 8 24.98 -45.44 4.75
N ALA A 9 25.24 -44.28 5.35
CA ALA A 9 24.94 -42.96 4.80
C ALA A 9 26.07 -42.54 3.84
N GLU A 10 25.73 -41.97 2.68
CA GLU A 10 26.64 -41.16 1.89
C GLU A 10 25.95 -39.86 1.49
N GLU A 11 26.47 -38.77 2.05
CA GLU A 11 26.20 -37.39 1.69
C GLU A 11 26.87 -37.07 0.34
N GLY A 12 26.08 -36.76 -0.67
CA GLY A 12 26.56 -36.18 -1.93
C GLY A 12 26.44 -34.67 -1.89
N ALA A 13 27.55 -33.98 -1.60
CA ALA A 13 27.70 -32.55 -1.77
C ALA A 13 27.57 -32.17 -3.26
N VAL A 14 26.70 -31.21 -3.58
CA VAL A 14 26.67 -30.54 -4.88
C VAL A 14 27.08 -29.09 -4.66
N GLU A 15 28.30 -28.78 -5.11
CA GLU A 15 28.84 -27.43 -5.30
C GLU A 15 27.84 -26.55 -6.07
N ARG A 16 27.52 -25.38 -5.50
CA ARG A 16 26.87 -24.28 -6.22
C ARG A 16 27.90 -23.17 -6.40
N ASP A 17 28.65 -23.24 -7.49
CA ASP A 17 29.35 -22.10 -8.06
C ASP A 17 28.40 -21.37 -9.02
N GLY A 18 28.19 -20.08 -8.76
CA GLY A 18 27.31 -19.22 -9.55
C GLY A 18 27.18 -17.86 -8.90
N GLY A 19 28.26 -17.08 -8.94
CA GLY A 19 28.35 -15.73 -8.40
C GLY A 19 27.31 -14.78 -9.00
N PHE A 20 26.64 -14.03 -8.13
CA PHE A 20 25.73 -12.94 -8.47
C PHE A 20 26.47 -11.61 -8.25
N ASP A 21 27.45 -11.33 -9.09
CA ASP A 21 28.04 -9.99 -9.23
C ASP A 21 27.44 -9.34 -10.48
N GLY A 22 26.45 -8.46 -10.32
CA GLY A 22 25.87 -7.78 -11.49
C GLY A 22 24.62 -6.90 -11.33
N LEU A 23 24.02 -6.76 -10.14
CA LEU A 23 22.80 -5.95 -9.96
C LEU A 23 23.02 -4.81 -8.95
N ALA A 24 23.89 -3.88 -9.30
CA ALA A 24 24.02 -2.61 -8.58
C ALA A 24 24.62 -1.52 -9.46
N ARG A 25 24.21 -1.38 -10.73
CA ARG A 25 24.52 -0.20 -11.54
C ARG A 25 23.34 0.16 -12.42
N ASP A 26 22.90 1.40 -12.24
CA ASP A 26 22.04 2.20 -13.11
C ASP A 26 20.53 2.01 -12.97
N CYS A 27 20.00 2.45 -11.82
CA CYS A 27 18.64 3.00 -11.73
C CYS A 27 18.68 4.27 -10.87
N ALA A 28 19.14 5.38 -11.47
CA ALA A 28 19.11 6.69 -10.84
C ALA A 28 17.67 7.26 -10.89
N ILE A 29 16.91 7.07 -9.81
CA ILE A 29 15.69 7.86 -9.53
C ILE A 29 16.07 8.91 -8.49
N LEU A 30 15.80 10.18 -8.83
CA LEU A 30 16.16 11.38 -8.06
C LEU A 30 15.73 11.28 -6.57
N PRO A 31 16.62 11.58 -5.61
CA PRO A 31 16.22 11.66 -4.21
C PRO A 31 15.46 12.97 -3.97
N MET A 32 14.20 12.88 -3.55
CA MET A 32 13.53 14.01 -2.91
C MET A 32 14.04 14.11 -1.47
N ALA A 33 14.51 15.31 -1.11
CA ALA A 33 15.08 15.63 0.19
C ALA A 33 14.14 15.25 1.35
N VAL A 34 14.60 14.31 2.18
CA VAL A 34 14.09 14.15 3.55
C VAL A 34 15.01 14.99 4.42
N ASP A 35 14.54 16.16 4.82
CA ASP A 35 15.18 16.91 5.89
C ASP A 35 14.11 17.35 6.89
N GLN A 36 14.45 17.21 8.18
CA GLN A 36 13.69 17.55 9.38
C GLN A 36 12.59 16.57 9.87
N VAL A 37 12.99 15.45 10.46
CA VAL A 37 12.60 15.08 11.84
C VAL A 37 13.75 14.28 12.46
N SER A 38 14.77 14.97 12.95
CA SER A 38 15.79 14.40 13.83
C SER A 38 15.64 15.09 15.18
N GLY A 39 14.90 14.44 16.07
CA GLY A 39 14.67 14.91 17.43
C GLY A 39 14.13 13.78 18.28
N GLU A 40 15.04 13.17 19.05
CA GLU A 40 14.78 12.41 20.27
C GLU A 40 14.10 11.04 20.15
N ILE A 41 14.88 10.00 19.85
CA ILE A 41 14.74 8.72 20.59
C ILE A 41 16.14 8.13 20.81
N GLY A 42 16.81 8.60 21.87
CA GLY A 42 18.02 7.99 22.41
C GLY A 42 17.69 7.22 23.68
N GLU A 43 17.98 5.92 23.65
CA GLU A 43 18.36 5.05 24.77
C GLU A 43 17.45 4.94 26.02
N ALA A 44 16.82 3.77 26.14
CA ALA A 44 16.75 3.06 27.43
C ALA A 44 16.68 1.55 27.18
N VAL A 45 17.85 0.91 27.03
CA VAL A 45 18.02 -0.52 27.25
C VAL A 45 18.55 -0.70 28.67
N GLY A 46 17.88 -1.50 29.49
CA GLY A 46 18.50 -2.12 30.65
C GLY A 46 17.61 -2.33 31.88
N ALA A 47 17.54 -3.60 32.29
CA ALA A 47 16.98 -4.15 33.53
C ALA A 47 15.44 -4.15 33.61
N GLY A 48 14.76 -5.24 33.91
CA GLY A 48 15.14 -6.41 34.70
C GLY A 48 13.91 -6.81 35.51
N GLU A 49 13.77 -8.10 35.76
CA GLU A 49 12.59 -8.79 36.27
C GLU A 49 12.05 -8.29 37.62
N ASP A 50 10.81 -8.71 37.90
CA ASP A 50 10.15 -8.82 39.20
C ASP A 50 9.62 -7.55 39.89
N GLY A 51 8.33 -7.59 40.24
CA GLY A 51 7.85 -6.84 41.39
C GLY A 51 6.44 -6.28 41.34
N LEU A 52 5.47 -7.16 41.59
CA LEU A 52 4.32 -6.88 42.45
C LEU A 52 3.42 -5.64 42.22
N ARG A 53 2.19 -5.96 41.81
CA ARG A 53 0.93 -5.77 42.57
C ARG A 53 0.48 -4.36 43.01
N ARG A 54 -0.80 -4.15 42.68
CA ARG A 54 -1.89 -3.43 43.40
C ARG A 54 -2.14 -1.97 43.02
N LEU A 55 -3.19 -1.85 42.21
CA LEU A 55 -4.21 -0.81 42.29
C LEU A 55 -4.55 -0.41 43.74
N GLY A 56 -4.51 0.89 44.01
CA GLY A 56 -4.85 1.49 45.30
C GLY A 56 -5.22 2.97 45.17
N ARG A 57 -6.51 3.21 44.97
CA ARG A 57 -7.23 4.49 44.92
C ARG A 57 -6.95 5.42 46.11
N LYS A 58 -6.71 6.72 45.87
CA LYS A 58 -7.42 7.90 46.45
C LYS A 58 -6.54 9.15 46.57
N GLY A 59 -7.14 10.29 46.24
CA GLY A 59 -7.11 11.47 47.10
C GLY A 59 -6.36 12.66 46.51
N GLY A 60 -7.08 13.78 46.36
CA GLY A 60 -6.56 15.00 45.76
C GLY A 60 -5.54 15.73 46.64
N GLY A 61 -4.79 16.62 45.99
CA GLY A 61 -3.88 17.55 46.62
C GLY A 61 -3.30 18.46 45.55
N LYS A 62 -3.73 19.72 45.53
CA LYS A 62 -3.01 20.78 44.82
C LYS A 62 -1.62 20.86 45.41
N ASP A 63 -0.56 20.88 44.60
CA ASP A 63 0.68 21.50 45.04
C ASP A 63 1.45 22.17 43.90
N ARG A 64 1.80 23.43 44.19
CA ARG A 64 2.68 24.32 43.45
C ARG A 64 4.10 23.77 43.52
N CYS A 65 4.77 23.64 42.38
CA CYS A 65 6.21 23.40 42.36
C CYS A 65 6.95 24.75 42.42
N LEU A 66 7.45 25.06 43.62
CA LEU A 66 8.49 26.07 43.85
C LEU A 66 9.83 25.42 43.50
N LEU A 67 10.48 25.89 42.42
CA LEU A 67 11.87 25.53 42.15
C LEU A 67 12.80 26.42 42.98
N ARG A 68 13.54 25.76 43.86
CA ARG A 68 14.52 26.29 44.80
C ARG A 68 15.84 26.47 44.05
N GLY A 69 16.36 27.69 44.02
CA GLY A 69 17.70 28.00 43.52
C GLY A 69 18.80 27.55 44.50
N GLY A 70 19.99 27.33 43.96
CA GLY A 70 21.20 27.15 44.75
C GLY A 70 22.45 26.88 43.90
N GLY A 71 23.43 27.79 43.99
CA GLY A 71 24.85 27.47 43.87
C GLY A 71 25.53 27.89 42.58
N GLY A 72 26.23 29.03 42.62
CA GLY A 72 26.94 29.63 41.49
C GLY A 72 28.39 29.19 41.32
N ARG A 73 29.02 29.73 40.27
CA ARG A 73 30.38 30.30 40.27
C ARG A 73 30.48 31.29 39.11
N GLU A 74 30.84 32.51 39.47
CA GLU A 74 31.19 33.62 38.57
C GLU A 74 32.48 33.29 37.82
N GLN A 75 32.49 33.53 36.51
CA GLN A 75 33.68 33.95 35.77
C GLN A 75 33.27 35.10 34.85
N GLU A 76 33.80 36.28 35.16
CA GLU A 76 33.83 37.45 34.30
C GLU A 76 34.72 37.16 33.08
N GLU A 77 34.14 37.19 31.88
CA GLU A 77 34.88 37.55 30.67
C GLU A 77 34.11 38.66 29.94
N LYS A 78 34.76 39.83 29.90
CA LYS A 78 34.36 40.99 29.10
C LYS A 78 34.61 40.67 27.63
N GLY A 79 33.54 40.64 26.83
CA GLY A 79 33.59 40.53 25.38
C GLY A 79 32.40 41.26 24.78
N GLU A 80 32.68 42.12 23.81
CA GLU A 80 31.87 43.25 23.39
C GLU A 80 30.53 42.94 22.72
N MET A 81 29.64 43.91 22.89
CA MET A 81 28.38 44.16 22.20
C MET A 81 28.27 43.63 20.76
N GLY A 82 27.26 42.78 20.55
CA GLY A 82 26.61 42.53 19.28
C GLY A 82 25.12 42.34 19.51
N ALA A 83 24.35 43.41 19.39
CA ALA A 83 22.91 43.44 19.60
C ALA A 83 22.20 42.47 18.64
N HIS A 84 21.24 41.69 19.15
CA HIS A 84 19.88 41.52 18.61
C HIS A 84 19.07 40.67 19.60
N GLY A 85 18.58 41.33 20.65
CA GLY A 85 17.57 40.79 21.54
C GLY A 85 16.22 40.74 20.84
N CYS A 86 15.67 39.54 20.74
CA CYS A 86 14.27 39.25 20.48
C CYS A 86 13.44 39.68 21.70
N SER A 87 12.61 40.69 21.52
CA SER A 87 11.57 41.14 22.46
C SER A 87 10.70 42.11 21.63
N VAL A 88 9.37 42.22 21.69
CA VAL A 88 8.31 41.95 22.68
C VAL A 88 6.98 41.88 21.87
N LEU A 89 5.85 41.62 22.54
CA LEU A 89 4.51 42.28 22.39
C LEU A 89 3.41 41.26 22.07
N GLU A 90 2.66 40.73 23.05
CA GLU A 90 1.74 41.42 23.97
C GLU A 90 1.03 42.63 23.35
N ALA A 91 -0.23 42.38 23.01
CA ALA A 91 -1.16 43.31 22.38
C ALA A 91 -1.78 44.23 23.43
N HIS A 92 -1.66 45.54 23.22
CA HIS A 92 -2.60 46.52 23.74
C HIS A 92 -2.96 47.52 22.65
N GLY A 93 -4.26 47.79 22.55
CA GLY A 93 -4.88 48.61 21.52
C GLY A 93 -4.64 50.11 21.68
N GLY A 94 -4.85 50.80 20.57
CA GLY A 94 -4.89 52.25 20.46
C GLY A 94 -5.18 52.62 19.01
N GLU A 95 -6.28 53.34 18.81
CA GLU A 95 -6.79 53.82 17.53
C GLU A 95 -5.95 54.99 16.96
N ASP A 96 -6.18 55.22 15.66
CA ASP A 96 -5.96 56.44 14.87
C ASP A 96 -4.56 56.79 14.32
N GLY A 97 -4.48 56.89 12.99
CA GLY A 97 -3.44 57.62 12.27
C GLY A 97 -3.11 57.02 10.90
N GLY A 98 -3.81 57.46 9.85
CA GLY A 98 -3.56 57.01 8.48
C GLY A 98 -2.21 57.47 7.91
N ALA A 99 -1.56 56.61 7.14
CA ALA A 99 -0.65 56.97 6.04
C ALA A 99 -0.35 55.76 5.14
N GLY A 100 -0.65 55.91 3.85
CA GLY A 100 -0.10 55.24 2.66
C GLY A 100 0.54 53.86 2.80
N LEU A 101 -0.20 52.81 2.42
CA LEU A 101 0.38 51.54 1.98
C LEU A 101 0.97 51.72 0.56
N THR A 102 2.26 52.02 0.48
CA THR A 102 3.03 51.82 -0.76
C THR A 102 3.31 50.33 -0.93
N ARG A 103 2.62 49.76 -1.93
CA ARG A 103 2.95 48.58 -2.75
C ARG A 103 4.32 47.94 -2.45
N GLY A 104 4.32 46.86 -1.67
CA GLY A 104 5.43 45.92 -1.52
C GLY A 104 5.14 44.63 -2.28
N GLU A 105 6.13 44.18 -3.04
CA GLU A 105 6.01 43.22 -4.13
C GLU A 105 5.49 41.81 -3.74
N ASP A 106 4.70 41.34 -4.69
CA ASP A 106 4.18 40.00 -4.98
C ASP A 106 5.10 38.84 -4.54
N ARG A 107 4.77 38.19 -3.41
CA ARG A 107 5.31 36.89 -2.99
C ARG A 107 4.60 35.71 -3.69
N ARG A 108 4.26 35.85 -4.99
CA ARG A 108 3.80 34.75 -5.87
C ARG A 108 4.95 34.23 -6.76
N ARG A 109 6.05 33.83 -6.14
CA ARG A 109 7.02 32.87 -6.69
C ARG A 109 7.13 31.79 -5.60
N ASP A 110 7.02 30.50 -5.81
CA ASP A 110 7.32 29.76 -7.02
C ASP A 110 6.80 28.30 -6.91
N VAL A 111 5.48 28.09 -6.71
CA VAL A 111 4.91 26.72 -6.73
C VAL A 111 4.98 26.10 -8.15
N ARG A 112 5.30 26.91 -9.17
CA ARG A 112 5.37 26.49 -10.57
C ARG A 112 6.66 25.74 -10.92
N ASN A 113 7.72 25.89 -10.13
CA ASN A 113 9.04 25.32 -10.45
C ASN A 113 9.33 23.96 -9.79
N MET A 114 8.46 23.47 -8.91
CA MET A 114 8.63 22.16 -8.25
C MET A 114 8.12 20.98 -9.10
N LEU A 115 7.32 21.27 -10.14
CA LEU A 115 6.76 20.27 -11.08
C LEU A 115 7.57 20.12 -12.37
N SER A 116 8.68 20.86 -12.51
CA SER A 116 9.49 20.95 -13.74
C SER A 116 10.13 19.62 -14.18
N GLY A 117 10.23 18.63 -13.28
CA GLY A 117 10.77 17.31 -13.55
C GLY A 117 9.71 16.25 -13.91
N CYS A 118 8.43 16.50 -13.62
CA CYS A 118 7.36 15.57 -13.98
C CYS A 118 6.84 15.93 -15.37
N ARG A 119 7.38 15.29 -16.40
CA ARG A 119 6.79 15.34 -17.75
C ARG A 119 5.50 14.51 -17.76
N PHE A 120 4.43 15.07 -17.19
CA PHE A 120 3.10 14.58 -17.52
C PHE A 120 2.85 14.88 -19.01
N PRO A 121 2.43 13.90 -19.83
CA PRO A 121 2.08 14.17 -21.21
C PRO A 121 0.96 15.22 -21.20
N GLN A 122 1.23 16.42 -21.73
CA GLN A 122 0.26 17.53 -21.70
C GLN A 122 -0.90 17.32 -22.70
N ASP A 123 -0.85 16.23 -23.44
CA ASP A 123 -1.69 15.83 -24.56
C ASP A 123 -2.62 14.64 -24.26
N VAL A 124 -2.66 14.10 -23.04
CA VAL A 124 -3.66 13.08 -22.67
C VAL A 124 -5.06 13.72 -22.56
N ALA A 125 -5.79 13.71 -23.66
CA ALA A 125 -7.09 14.36 -23.81
C ALA A 125 -8.14 13.92 -22.77
N TRP A 126 -8.07 12.69 -22.25
CA TRP A 126 -9.04 12.16 -21.29
C TRP A 126 -8.92 12.77 -19.88
N TRP A 127 -7.76 13.33 -19.49
CA TRP A 127 -7.62 14.11 -18.24
C TRP A 127 -8.56 15.32 -18.18
N ARG A 128 -8.98 15.83 -19.34
CA ARG A 128 -9.91 16.97 -19.48
C ARG A 128 -11.35 16.54 -19.72
N GLY A 129 -11.68 15.25 -19.50
CA GLY A 129 -13.00 14.71 -19.79
C GLY A 129 -13.28 14.49 -21.27
N ALA A 130 -12.25 14.47 -22.13
CA ALA A 130 -12.42 13.99 -23.51
C ALA A 130 -12.45 12.46 -23.49
N PHE A 131 -13.64 11.92 -23.22
CA PHE A 131 -13.92 10.51 -23.38
C PHE A 131 -13.58 10.08 -24.81
N TRP A 132 -12.84 8.99 -24.94
CA TRP A 132 -12.54 8.35 -26.21
C TRP A 132 -13.89 8.03 -26.87
N ARG A 133 -14.25 8.73 -27.96
CA ARG A 133 -15.46 8.41 -28.73
C ARG A 133 -15.13 7.23 -29.63
N GLY A 134 -15.32 6.03 -29.11
CA GLY A 134 -15.24 4.81 -29.91
C GLY A 134 -16.19 4.89 -31.10
N SER A 135 -15.63 4.73 -32.29
CA SER A 135 -16.35 4.63 -33.56
C SER A 135 -16.95 3.24 -33.73
N GLY A 136 -18.28 3.15 -33.80
CA GLY A 136 -18.99 2.04 -34.43
C GLY A 136 -19.59 0.99 -33.49
N LYS A 137 -20.79 0.53 -33.86
CA LYS A 137 -21.56 -0.55 -33.22
C LYS A 137 -20.89 -1.92 -33.47
N GLY A 138 -19.81 -2.21 -32.77
CA GLY A 138 -19.25 -3.56 -32.59
C GLY A 138 -19.57 -4.08 -31.19
N ALA A 139 -19.49 -5.40 -30.97
CA ALA A 139 -19.57 -5.96 -29.63
C ALA A 139 -18.53 -5.29 -28.74
N VAL A 140 -18.98 -4.74 -27.62
CA VAL A 140 -18.16 -3.97 -26.69
C VAL A 140 -17.16 -4.93 -26.03
N MET A 141 -15.88 -4.77 -26.31
CA MET A 141 -14.79 -5.60 -25.78
C MET A 141 -13.98 -4.77 -24.78
N TYR A 142 -13.80 -5.27 -23.55
CA TYR A 142 -12.85 -4.70 -22.59
C TYR A 142 -11.43 -5.09 -22.98
N ARG A 143 -10.45 -4.22 -22.73
CA ARG A 143 -9.04 -4.59 -22.84
C ARG A 143 -8.31 -4.27 -21.55
N LEU A 144 -7.77 -5.30 -20.90
CA LEU A 144 -7.03 -5.20 -19.66
C LEU A 144 -5.54 -5.24 -19.95
N TYR A 145 -4.80 -4.24 -19.48
CA TYR A 145 -3.36 -4.15 -19.56
C TYR A 145 -2.77 -4.46 -18.19
N GLY A 146 -1.86 -5.42 -18.12
CA GLY A 146 -1.36 -5.96 -16.86
C GLY A 146 0.00 -6.62 -16.97
N VAL A 147 0.51 -7.10 -15.83
CA VAL A 147 1.69 -7.95 -15.74
C VAL A 147 1.25 -9.27 -15.09
N GLN A 148 1.88 -10.39 -15.42
CA GLN A 148 1.48 -11.66 -14.81
C GLN A 148 1.70 -11.63 -13.29
N ASP A 149 0.72 -12.12 -12.53
CA ASP A 149 0.71 -12.14 -11.05
C ASP A 149 0.74 -10.75 -10.37
N PHE A 150 0.36 -9.69 -11.10
CA PHE A 150 0.20 -8.32 -10.57
C PHE A 150 -1.28 -7.99 -10.25
N ALA A 151 -1.54 -6.74 -9.85
CA ALA A 151 -2.86 -6.30 -9.39
C ALA A 151 -3.99 -6.48 -10.44
N ASN A 152 -3.63 -6.63 -11.72
CA ASN A 152 -4.55 -7.02 -12.79
C ASN A 152 -5.19 -8.39 -12.57
N LEU A 153 -4.61 -9.29 -11.76
CA LEU A 153 -5.18 -10.62 -11.50
C LEU A 153 -6.61 -10.51 -10.96
N ALA A 154 -6.85 -9.66 -9.96
CA ALA A 154 -8.19 -9.45 -9.42
C ALA A 154 -9.17 -8.92 -10.49
N VAL A 155 -8.71 -8.02 -11.37
CA VAL A 155 -9.53 -7.48 -12.47
C VAL A 155 -9.83 -8.55 -13.51
N HIS A 156 -8.85 -9.36 -13.88
CA HIS A 156 -9.01 -10.45 -14.83
C HIS A 156 -10.04 -11.47 -14.31
N VAL A 157 -9.94 -11.84 -13.03
CA VAL A 157 -10.94 -12.69 -12.38
C VAL A 157 -12.33 -12.05 -12.44
N ALA A 158 -12.46 -10.75 -12.14
CA ALA A 158 -13.75 -10.06 -12.21
C ALA A 158 -14.36 -10.02 -13.63
N LEU A 159 -13.53 -9.86 -14.68
CA LEU A 159 -13.97 -9.91 -16.08
C LEU A 159 -14.45 -11.32 -16.47
N GLU A 160 -13.71 -12.35 -16.06
CA GLU A 160 -14.06 -13.75 -16.26
C GLU A 160 -15.35 -14.15 -15.52
N GLU A 161 -15.52 -13.69 -14.29
CA GLU A 161 -16.75 -13.89 -13.49
C GLU A 161 -17.96 -13.18 -14.08
N ALA A 162 -17.76 -11.99 -14.64
CA ALA A 162 -18.81 -11.25 -15.34
C ALA A 162 -19.20 -11.91 -16.68
N GLY A 163 -18.39 -12.84 -17.20
CA GLY A 163 -18.65 -13.50 -18.47
C GLY A 163 -18.68 -12.55 -19.66
N VAL A 164 -17.96 -11.42 -19.58
CA VAL A 164 -17.96 -10.38 -20.60
C VAL A 164 -16.81 -10.57 -21.59
N PRO A 165 -17.00 -10.23 -22.88
CA PRO A 165 -15.91 -10.25 -23.85
C PRO A 165 -14.79 -9.32 -23.44
N HIS A 166 -13.57 -9.86 -23.34
CA HIS A 166 -12.39 -9.08 -22.99
C HIS A 166 -11.12 -9.68 -23.61
N GLU A 167 -10.10 -8.84 -23.70
CA GLU A 167 -8.73 -9.19 -24.08
C GLU A 167 -7.79 -8.80 -22.93
N VAL A 168 -6.79 -9.63 -22.64
CA VAL A 168 -5.71 -9.31 -21.70
C VAL A 168 -4.41 -9.13 -22.47
N VAL A 169 -3.81 -7.96 -22.34
CA VAL A 169 -2.51 -7.60 -22.90
C VAL A 169 -1.50 -7.56 -21.76
N PHE A 170 -0.62 -8.54 -21.73
CA PHE A 170 0.49 -8.57 -20.79
C PHE A 170 1.63 -7.68 -21.30
N LEU A 171 2.09 -6.78 -20.44
CA LEU A 171 3.19 -5.86 -20.69
C LEU A 171 4.49 -6.45 -20.14
N ASP A 172 5.59 -6.24 -20.87
CA ASP A 172 6.93 -6.66 -20.45
C ASP A 172 7.62 -5.52 -19.68
N MET A 173 7.86 -5.76 -18.39
CA MET A 173 8.52 -4.80 -17.51
C MET A 173 9.99 -4.59 -17.89
N ASP A 174 10.68 -5.64 -18.31
CA ASP A 174 12.11 -5.60 -18.64
C ASP A 174 12.34 -4.92 -20.00
N ALA A 175 11.37 -5.05 -20.92
CA ALA A 175 11.35 -4.31 -22.18
C ALA A 175 10.99 -2.81 -22.00
N GLY A 176 10.57 -2.39 -20.81
CA GLY A 176 10.18 -1.01 -20.52
C GLY A 176 8.78 -0.62 -20.99
N ASP A 177 7.90 -1.60 -21.27
CA ASP A 177 6.55 -1.35 -21.81
C ASP A 177 5.70 -0.45 -20.91
N LEU A 178 5.91 -0.53 -19.59
CA LEU A 178 5.24 0.32 -18.59
C LEU A 178 5.54 1.81 -18.77
N GLN A 179 6.68 2.16 -19.35
CA GLN A 179 7.10 3.53 -19.62
C GLN A 179 6.91 3.91 -21.09
N SER A 180 6.34 3.02 -21.91
CA SER A 180 6.03 3.33 -23.31
C SER A 180 5.03 4.49 -23.41
N PRO A 181 5.11 5.34 -24.44
CA PRO A 181 4.13 6.41 -24.67
C PRO A 181 2.69 5.91 -24.70
N ASP A 182 2.47 4.72 -25.29
CA ASP A 182 1.16 4.10 -25.39
C ASP A 182 0.61 3.70 -24.01
N HIS A 183 1.43 3.11 -23.13
CA HIS A 183 0.96 2.77 -21.78
C HIS A 183 0.82 3.99 -20.88
N LEU A 184 1.71 4.98 -20.98
CA LEU A 184 1.58 6.24 -20.26
C LEU A 184 0.31 7.01 -20.65
N ALA A 185 -0.15 6.87 -21.90
CA ALA A 185 -1.43 7.40 -22.33
C ALA A 185 -2.64 6.70 -21.68
N ARG A 186 -2.48 5.48 -21.17
CA ARG A 186 -3.53 4.72 -20.44
C ARG A 186 -3.42 4.89 -18.93
N HIS A 187 -2.20 4.88 -18.41
CA HIS A 187 -1.87 5.00 -16.99
C HIS A 187 -0.80 6.08 -16.80
N PRO A 188 -1.13 7.26 -16.25
CA PRO A 188 -0.19 8.39 -16.22
C PRO A 188 1.07 8.14 -15.37
N MET A 189 1.01 7.22 -14.41
CA MET A 189 2.16 6.79 -13.60
C MET A 189 2.88 5.53 -14.14
N GLY A 190 2.47 5.00 -15.30
CA GLY A 190 3.06 3.78 -15.86
C GLY A 190 2.90 2.54 -14.97
N LEU A 191 1.82 2.44 -14.19
CA LEU A 191 1.53 1.27 -13.35
C LEU A 191 0.47 0.38 -14.02
N VAL A 192 0.19 -0.77 -13.40
CA VAL A 192 -0.87 -1.69 -13.81
C VAL A 192 -1.80 -1.97 -12.61
N PRO A 193 -3.08 -2.27 -12.84
CA PRO A 193 -3.77 -2.39 -14.14
C PRO A 193 -4.18 -1.05 -14.77
N ALA A 194 -4.32 -1.07 -16.09
CA ALA A 194 -5.16 -0.14 -16.84
C ALA A 194 -6.19 -0.92 -17.66
N MET A 195 -7.36 -0.35 -17.91
CA MET A 195 -8.43 -1.01 -18.63
C MET A 195 -9.11 -0.05 -19.61
N GLU A 196 -9.22 -0.44 -20.87
CA GLU A 196 -10.08 0.20 -21.85
C GLU A 196 -11.52 -0.32 -21.69
N THR A 197 -12.46 0.61 -21.61
CA THR A 197 -13.90 0.36 -21.50
C THR A 197 -14.64 1.01 -22.66
N PRO A 198 -15.91 0.64 -22.94
CA PRO A 198 -16.77 1.39 -23.87
C PRO A 198 -16.86 2.89 -23.63
N GLU A 199 -16.72 3.35 -22.38
CA GLU A 199 -16.81 4.78 -22.05
C GLU A 199 -15.44 5.47 -22.08
N GLY A 200 -14.35 4.73 -22.04
CA GLY A 200 -12.99 5.27 -22.06
C GLY A 200 -12.02 4.43 -21.23
N THR A 201 -10.78 4.90 -21.14
CA THR A 201 -9.74 4.23 -20.36
C THR A 201 -9.84 4.61 -18.88
N MET A 202 -9.63 3.63 -18.01
CA MET A 202 -9.54 3.81 -16.57
C MET A 202 -8.36 3.02 -16.00
N PHE A 203 -7.85 3.47 -14.86
CA PHE A 203 -6.79 2.81 -14.09
C PHE A 203 -7.18 2.82 -12.61
N GLU A 204 -6.30 2.29 -11.75
CA GLU A 204 -6.55 1.92 -10.34
C GLU A 204 -7.35 0.62 -10.20
N THR A 205 -6.73 -0.36 -9.54
CA THR A 205 -7.36 -1.66 -9.23
C THR A 205 -8.70 -1.50 -8.53
N GLY A 206 -8.76 -0.63 -7.52
CA GLY A 206 -9.98 -0.38 -6.76
C GLY A 206 -11.10 0.24 -7.62
N ALA A 207 -10.77 1.20 -8.48
CA ALA A 207 -11.76 1.85 -9.34
C ALA A 207 -12.30 0.88 -10.39
N ILE A 208 -11.42 0.10 -11.02
CA ILE A 208 -11.79 -0.91 -12.02
C ILE A 208 -12.70 -1.98 -11.40
N LEU A 209 -12.35 -2.50 -10.24
CA LEU A 209 -13.15 -3.51 -9.54
C LEU A 209 -14.51 -2.97 -9.11
N LEU A 210 -14.61 -1.73 -8.61
CA LEU A 210 -15.90 -1.11 -8.31
C LEU A 210 -16.76 -0.96 -9.57
N TYR A 211 -16.17 -0.49 -10.66
CA TYR A 211 -16.87 -0.31 -11.94
C TYR A 211 -17.41 -1.64 -12.48
N LEU A 212 -16.59 -2.69 -12.53
CA LEU A 212 -17.03 -4.03 -12.95
C LEU A 212 -18.06 -4.61 -11.97
N GLY A 213 -17.84 -4.39 -10.68
CA GLY A 213 -18.75 -4.75 -9.60
C GLY A 213 -20.16 -4.23 -9.80
N GLU A 214 -20.28 -2.93 -10.05
CA GLU A 214 -21.56 -2.26 -10.25
C GLU A 214 -22.20 -2.62 -11.59
N ARG A 215 -21.41 -2.67 -12.66
CA ARG A 215 -21.93 -2.90 -14.01
C ARG A 215 -22.44 -4.32 -14.21
N HIS A 216 -21.79 -5.30 -13.59
CA HIS A 216 -22.04 -6.73 -13.84
C HIS A 216 -22.58 -7.49 -12.63
N GLY A 217 -22.99 -6.78 -11.57
CA GLY A 217 -23.65 -7.40 -10.41
C GLY A 217 -22.73 -8.20 -9.49
N LEU A 218 -21.44 -7.86 -9.46
CA LEU A 218 -20.43 -8.44 -8.57
C LEU A 218 -20.18 -7.59 -7.31
N ALA A 219 -20.96 -6.52 -7.13
CA ALA A 219 -21.00 -5.66 -5.94
C ALA A 219 -22.44 -5.20 -5.65
N PRO A 220 -22.75 -4.76 -4.41
CA PRO A 220 -24.03 -4.13 -4.12
C PRO A 220 -24.27 -2.89 -5.00
N ALA A 221 -25.38 -2.92 -5.74
CA ALA A 221 -25.80 -1.85 -6.63
C ALA A 221 -26.02 -0.52 -5.88
N PRO A 222 -25.84 0.64 -6.55
CA PRO A 222 -26.27 1.93 -6.02
C PRO A 222 -27.68 1.89 -5.40
N GLY A 223 -27.80 2.35 -4.16
CA GLY A 223 -29.06 2.34 -3.40
C GLY A 223 -29.38 1.04 -2.64
N ALA A 224 -28.61 -0.04 -2.82
CA ALA A 224 -28.79 -1.27 -2.03
C ALA A 224 -28.48 -1.06 -0.55
N ALA A 225 -29.22 -1.75 0.33
CA ALA A 225 -29.06 -1.62 1.79
C ALA A 225 -27.63 -1.91 2.28
N GLU A 226 -26.97 -2.90 1.68
CA GLU A 226 -25.61 -3.31 2.04
C GLU A 226 -24.51 -2.38 1.48
N ARG A 227 -24.85 -1.42 0.62
CA ARG A 227 -23.85 -0.64 -0.13
C ARG A 227 -22.96 0.23 0.76
N VAL A 228 -23.50 0.80 1.82
CA VAL A 228 -22.73 1.64 2.76
C VAL A 228 -21.62 0.81 3.42
N ALA A 229 -21.96 -0.40 3.88
CA ALA A 229 -20.98 -1.31 4.48
C ALA A 229 -19.95 -1.76 3.45
N PHE A 230 -20.41 -2.19 2.27
CA PHE A 230 -19.52 -2.60 1.18
C PHE A 230 -18.50 -1.51 0.81
N LEU A 231 -18.94 -0.28 0.55
CA LEU A 231 -18.03 0.81 0.17
C LEU A 231 -17.02 1.13 1.28
N SER A 232 -17.44 1.09 2.54
CA SER A 232 -16.55 1.31 3.68
C SER A 232 -15.42 0.26 3.72
N TRP A 233 -15.77 -1.02 3.58
CA TRP A 233 -14.80 -2.11 3.58
C TRP A 233 -13.96 -2.16 2.30
N PHE A 234 -14.54 -1.81 1.16
CA PHE A 234 -13.82 -1.73 -0.10
C PHE A 234 -12.72 -0.67 -0.04
N VAL A 235 -13.05 0.54 0.43
CA VAL A 235 -12.07 1.62 0.60
C VAL A 235 -11.06 1.30 1.70
N PHE A 236 -11.48 0.62 2.78
CA PHE A 236 -10.58 0.11 3.81
C PHE A 236 -9.53 -0.85 3.23
N VAL A 237 -9.95 -1.80 2.39
CA VAL A 237 -9.02 -2.73 1.72
C VAL A 237 -8.11 -1.98 0.76
N ASN A 238 -8.65 -1.08 -0.06
CA ASN A 238 -7.88 -0.35 -1.06
C ASN A 238 -6.80 0.55 -0.45
N ASN A 239 -7.15 1.32 0.58
CA ASN A 239 -6.25 2.33 1.13
C ASN A 239 -5.42 1.83 2.32
N GLY A 240 -5.91 0.79 3.01
CA GLY A 240 -5.31 0.28 4.23
C GLY A 240 -4.62 -1.06 4.05
N LEU A 241 -5.28 -2.03 3.41
CA LEU A 241 -4.74 -3.39 3.28
C LEU A 241 -3.75 -3.47 2.12
N HIS A 242 -4.16 -3.06 0.90
CA HIS A 242 -3.30 -3.12 -0.28
C HIS A 242 -1.99 -2.36 -0.07
N THR A 243 -2.06 -1.14 0.44
CA THR A 243 -0.88 -0.30 0.70
C THR A 243 0.08 -0.98 1.67
N ALA A 244 -0.42 -1.54 2.77
CA ALA A 244 0.39 -2.28 3.71
C ALA A 244 0.96 -3.60 3.13
N VAL A 245 0.26 -4.25 2.20
CA VAL A 245 0.84 -5.39 1.45
C VAL A 245 2.03 -4.91 0.61
N MET A 246 1.89 -3.79 -0.11
CA MET A 246 2.99 -3.25 -0.91
C MET A 246 4.22 -2.88 -0.07
N ASP A 247 4.00 -2.33 1.13
CA ASP A 247 5.09 -2.05 2.08
C ASP A 247 5.75 -3.34 2.61
N LEU A 248 5.00 -4.44 2.71
CA LEU A 248 5.52 -5.75 3.11
C LEU A 248 6.33 -6.41 1.99
N ILE A 249 5.84 -6.39 0.75
CA ILE A 249 6.48 -7.12 -0.36
C ILE A 249 7.56 -6.30 -1.09
N HIS A 250 7.49 -4.97 -1.01
CA HIS A 250 8.45 -4.03 -1.63
C HIS A 250 8.93 -2.93 -0.67
N PRO A 251 9.39 -3.26 0.56
CA PRO A 251 9.78 -2.26 1.56
C PRO A 251 10.95 -1.36 1.11
N TYR A 252 11.81 -1.87 0.23
CA TYR A 252 12.93 -1.13 -0.35
C TYR A 252 12.49 0.09 -1.18
N ARG A 253 11.23 0.15 -1.62
CA ARG A 253 10.68 1.35 -2.28
C ARG A 253 10.50 2.52 -1.31
N ILE A 254 10.42 2.25 -0.01
CA ILE A 254 10.35 3.26 1.06
C ILE A 254 11.75 3.56 1.58
N SER A 255 12.51 2.53 1.93
CA SER A 255 13.87 2.65 2.43
C SER A 255 14.63 1.37 2.14
N GLU A 256 15.69 1.48 1.35
CA GLU A 256 16.59 0.36 1.06
C GLU A 256 17.33 -0.08 2.34
N ASP A 257 17.89 0.87 3.09
CA ASP A 257 18.65 0.61 4.33
C ASP A 257 17.79 0.05 5.48
N HIS A 258 16.49 0.37 5.50
CA HIS A 258 15.58 0.00 6.59
C HIS A 258 14.45 -0.94 6.13
N ALA A 259 14.64 -1.65 5.02
CA ALA A 259 13.62 -2.47 4.39
C ALA A 259 12.96 -3.46 5.38
N ARG A 260 13.76 -4.10 6.25
CA ARG A 260 13.24 -5.07 7.24
C ARG A 260 12.30 -4.41 8.26
N ILE A 261 12.66 -3.22 8.77
CA ILE A 261 11.85 -2.47 9.74
C ILE A 261 10.54 -2.01 9.11
N VAL A 262 10.60 -1.52 7.86
CA VAL A 262 9.41 -1.13 7.09
C VAL A 262 8.45 -2.32 6.95
N ALA A 263 8.96 -3.49 6.59
CA ALA A 263 8.17 -4.71 6.43
C ALA A 263 7.56 -5.23 7.74
N GLU A 264 8.29 -5.15 8.85
CA GLU A 264 7.75 -5.50 10.18
C GLU A 264 6.59 -4.59 10.58
N ALA A 265 6.76 -3.28 10.39
CA ALA A 265 5.73 -2.30 10.66
C ALA A 265 4.50 -2.53 9.74
N ALA A 266 4.74 -2.87 8.47
CA ALA A 266 3.69 -3.23 7.53
C ALA A 266 2.94 -4.50 7.96
N ARG A 267 3.67 -5.55 8.35
CA ARG A 267 3.10 -6.79 8.87
C ARG A 267 2.24 -6.55 10.11
N ALA A 268 2.69 -5.72 11.06
CA ALA A 268 1.90 -5.37 12.24
C ALA A 268 0.57 -4.69 11.86
N ARG A 269 0.60 -3.74 10.91
CA ARG A 269 -0.61 -3.10 10.36
C ARG A 269 -1.53 -4.09 9.65
N LEU A 270 -0.98 -5.06 8.93
CA LEU A 270 -1.72 -6.10 8.22
C LEU A 270 -2.44 -7.03 9.20
N VAL A 271 -1.77 -7.50 10.24
CA VAL A 271 -2.38 -8.37 11.26
C VAL A 271 -3.62 -7.73 11.89
N GLU A 272 -3.55 -6.45 12.24
CA GLU A 272 -4.69 -5.68 12.76
C GLU A 272 -5.85 -5.61 11.74
N ARG A 273 -5.55 -5.29 10.48
CA ARG A 273 -6.54 -5.15 9.41
C ARG A 273 -7.19 -6.47 9.04
N MET A 274 -6.40 -7.54 9.01
CA MET A 274 -6.86 -8.89 8.74
C MET A 274 -7.78 -9.40 9.86
N ALA A 275 -7.48 -9.09 11.12
CA ALA A 275 -8.39 -9.40 12.23
C ALA A 275 -9.75 -8.69 12.10
N ALA A 276 -9.75 -7.42 11.69
CA ALA A 276 -10.99 -6.68 11.43
C ALA A 276 -11.79 -7.26 10.24
N LEU A 277 -11.09 -7.63 9.16
CA LEU A 277 -11.68 -8.26 7.98
C LEU A 277 -12.24 -9.66 8.28
N GLU A 278 -11.52 -10.46 9.06
CA GLU A 278 -11.96 -11.77 9.52
C GLU A 278 -13.26 -11.66 10.33
N ALA A 279 -13.32 -10.70 11.27
CA ALA A 279 -14.52 -10.49 12.07
C ALA A 279 -15.77 -10.16 11.23
N VAL A 280 -15.63 -9.33 10.18
CA VAL A 280 -16.77 -9.04 9.29
C VAL A 280 -17.07 -10.19 8.32
N ALA A 281 -16.05 -10.84 7.77
CA ALA A 281 -16.21 -12.00 6.88
C ALA A 281 -16.91 -13.17 7.60
N ALA A 282 -16.64 -13.37 8.89
CA ALA A 282 -17.30 -14.38 9.71
C ALA A 282 -18.83 -14.18 9.80
N THR A 283 -19.33 -12.95 9.62
CA THR A 283 -20.77 -12.64 9.57
C THR A 283 -21.41 -12.95 8.21
N ARG A 284 -20.59 -13.26 7.19
CA ARG A 284 -20.99 -13.61 5.81
C ARG A 284 -22.00 -12.64 5.17
N PRO A 285 -21.71 -11.32 5.13
CA PRO A 285 -22.58 -10.40 4.40
C PRO A 285 -22.58 -10.75 2.90
N GLY A 286 -23.63 -10.34 2.17
CA GLY A 286 -23.83 -10.76 0.77
C GLY A 286 -22.69 -10.37 -0.19
N TRP A 287 -21.88 -9.38 0.18
CA TRP A 287 -20.74 -8.85 -0.57
C TRP A 287 -19.37 -9.39 -0.12
N LEU A 288 -19.31 -10.19 0.95
CA LEU A 288 -18.10 -10.83 1.46
C LEU A 288 -18.45 -12.20 2.07
N SER A 289 -18.69 -13.18 1.19
CA SER A 289 -19.07 -14.55 1.57
C SER A 289 -18.45 -15.56 0.58
N PRO A 290 -18.13 -16.79 1.04
CA PRO A 290 -17.66 -17.86 0.15
C PRO A 290 -18.71 -18.29 -0.89
N ASP A 291 -20.01 -18.11 -0.62
CA ASP A 291 -21.08 -18.60 -1.51
C ASP A 291 -21.12 -17.83 -2.84
N ARG A 292 -20.83 -16.53 -2.78
CA ARG A 292 -20.77 -15.64 -3.94
C ARG A 292 -19.70 -14.58 -3.70
N PRO A 293 -18.42 -14.89 -3.97
CA PRO A 293 -17.37 -13.91 -3.80
C PRO A 293 -17.55 -12.77 -4.82
N GLY A 294 -17.92 -11.59 -4.31
CA GLY A 294 -17.95 -10.37 -5.10
C GLY A 294 -16.55 -9.81 -5.35
N VAL A 295 -16.48 -8.63 -5.97
CA VAL A 295 -15.19 -7.98 -6.29
C VAL A 295 -14.31 -7.73 -5.06
N LEU A 296 -14.88 -7.53 -3.88
CA LEU A 296 -14.10 -7.39 -2.64
C LEU A 296 -13.46 -8.71 -2.20
N GLY A 297 -14.20 -9.82 -2.30
CA GLY A 297 -13.66 -11.15 -1.99
C GLY A 297 -12.54 -11.55 -2.95
N ILE A 298 -12.70 -11.26 -4.24
CA ILE A 298 -11.66 -11.45 -5.27
C ILE A 298 -10.42 -10.60 -4.94
N TYR A 299 -10.62 -9.32 -4.60
CA TYR A 299 -9.52 -8.41 -4.26
C TYR A 299 -8.73 -8.90 -3.05
N ILE A 300 -9.41 -9.28 -1.97
CA ILE A 300 -8.78 -9.81 -0.76
C ILE A 300 -8.05 -11.13 -1.06
N SER A 301 -8.60 -12.01 -1.91
CA SER A 301 -7.96 -13.30 -2.25
C SER A 301 -6.62 -13.11 -2.97
N MET A 302 -6.54 -12.13 -3.88
CA MET A 302 -5.28 -11.74 -4.50
C MET A 302 -4.29 -11.16 -3.48
N LEU A 303 -4.74 -10.32 -2.55
CA LEU A 303 -3.87 -9.77 -1.52
C LEU A 303 -3.37 -10.83 -0.53
N LEU A 304 -4.20 -11.82 -0.18
CA LEU A 304 -3.82 -12.98 0.62
C LEU A 304 -2.69 -13.77 -0.03
N ARG A 305 -2.76 -13.99 -1.35
CA ARG A 305 -1.67 -14.60 -2.12
C ARG A 305 -0.38 -13.82 -1.93
N TRP A 306 -0.41 -12.50 -2.13
CA TRP A 306 0.80 -11.68 -2.03
C TRP A 306 1.39 -11.58 -0.63
N MET A 307 0.57 -11.68 0.41
CA MET A 307 1.05 -11.77 1.79
C MET A 307 1.79 -13.08 2.09
N ARG A 308 1.75 -14.06 1.19
CA ARG A 308 2.42 -15.36 1.34
C ARG A 308 3.49 -15.61 0.29
N ALA A 309 3.22 -15.27 -0.97
CA ALA A 309 4.04 -15.61 -2.13
C ALA A 309 5.11 -14.53 -2.43
N PHE A 310 6.04 -14.31 -1.50
CA PHE A 310 7.19 -13.44 -1.72
C PHE A 310 8.46 -14.02 -1.08
N ALA A 311 9.60 -13.92 -1.79
CA ALA A 311 10.79 -14.70 -1.46
C ALA A 311 11.75 -14.03 -0.47
N TRP A 312 11.71 -12.70 -0.32
CA TRP A 312 12.80 -11.95 0.33
C TRP A 312 12.78 -12.03 1.87
N ALA A 313 11.61 -12.24 2.50
CA ALA A 313 11.45 -12.41 3.95
C ALA A 313 10.29 -13.36 4.29
N PRO A 314 10.44 -14.67 4.03
CA PRO A 314 9.37 -15.65 4.20
C PRO A 314 8.88 -15.78 5.65
N ASP A 315 9.70 -15.41 6.63
CA ASP A 315 9.34 -15.37 8.06
C ASP A 315 8.32 -14.27 8.40
N LEU A 316 8.18 -13.26 7.53
CA LEU A 316 7.15 -12.22 7.65
C LEU A 316 5.84 -12.57 6.95
N ALA A 317 5.78 -13.70 6.24
CA ALA A 317 4.56 -14.10 5.55
C ALA A 317 3.36 -14.22 6.50
N ILE A 318 2.17 -13.94 5.97
CA ILE A 318 0.89 -14.11 6.66
C ILE A 318 0.11 -15.18 5.92
N SER A 319 -0.34 -16.20 6.65
CA SER A 319 -1.12 -17.28 6.07
C SER A 319 -2.60 -16.93 6.06
N ALA A 320 -3.30 -17.23 4.96
CA ALA A 320 -4.76 -17.16 4.94
C ALA A 320 -5.38 -18.08 6.01
N GLN A 321 -4.72 -19.19 6.33
CA GLN A 321 -5.21 -20.20 7.28
C GLN A 321 -5.33 -19.68 8.72
N ASP A 322 -4.64 -18.58 9.06
CA ASP A 322 -4.78 -17.88 10.34
C ASP A 322 -6.14 -17.14 10.46
N TYR A 323 -6.86 -16.99 9.34
CA TYR A 323 -8.12 -16.26 9.21
C TYR A 323 -9.17 -17.13 8.51
N PRO A 324 -9.88 -18.02 9.25
CA PRO A 324 -10.72 -19.06 8.65
C PRO A 324 -11.83 -18.56 7.72
N ALA A 325 -12.50 -17.45 8.02
CA ALA A 325 -13.53 -16.90 7.15
C ALA A 325 -12.93 -16.35 5.84
N LEU A 326 -11.78 -15.68 5.93
CA LEU A 326 -11.06 -15.20 4.74
C LEU A 326 -10.46 -16.36 3.92
N ALA A 327 -9.90 -17.40 4.56
CA ALA A 327 -9.43 -18.61 3.90
C ALA A 327 -10.56 -19.32 3.14
N ALA A 328 -11.76 -19.38 3.74
CA ALA A 328 -12.93 -19.96 3.08
C ALA A 328 -13.33 -19.15 1.83
N ILE A 329 -13.28 -17.82 1.89
CA ILE A 329 -13.53 -16.96 0.73
C ILE A 329 -12.46 -17.17 -0.35
N ALA A 330 -11.18 -17.19 0.02
CA ALA A 330 -10.07 -17.40 -0.93
C ALA A 330 -10.19 -18.76 -1.63
N THR A 331 -10.48 -19.82 -0.87
CA THR A 331 -10.71 -21.18 -1.39
C THR A 331 -11.91 -21.21 -2.33
N ALA A 332 -13.02 -20.55 -1.95
CA ALA A 332 -14.21 -20.49 -2.79
C ALA A 332 -13.98 -19.70 -4.08
N CYS A 333 -13.27 -18.56 -4.02
CA CYS A 333 -12.82 -17.79 -5.18
C CYS A 333 -11.96 -18.65 -6.11
N GLU A 334 -10.93 -19.29 -5.55
CA GLU A 334 -9.98 -20.13 -6.26
C GLU A 334 -10.67 -21.28 -7.01
N ALA A 335 -11.63 -21.95 -6.39
CA ALA A 335 -12.34 -23.08 -7.00
C ALA A 335 -13.21 -22.70 -8.22
N ARG A 336 -13.45 -21.41 -8.49
CA ARG A 336 -14.35 -21.00 -9.58
C ARG A 336 -13.70 -21.19 -10.94
N PRO A 337 -14.42 -21.73 -11.94
CA PRO A 337 -13.86 -21.92 -13.29
C PRO A 337 -13.36 -20.62 -13.93
N ALA A 338 -14.02 -19.50 -13.66
CA ALA A 338 -13.60 -18.17 -14.13
C ALA A 338 -12.25 -17.77 -13.52
N THR A 339 -12.10 -17.89 -12.20
CA THR A 339 -10.82 -17.67 -11.52
C THR A 339 -9.72 -18.58 -12.06
N GLN A 340 -10.00 -19.86 -12.30
CA GLN A 340 -9.02 -20.80 -12.84
C GLN A 340 -8.53 -20.42 -14.24
N ARG A 341 -9.41 -19.89 -15.12
CA ARG A 341 -9.00 -19.37 -16.44
C ARG A 341 -8.08 -18.15 -16.30
N ALA A 342 -8.47 -17.19 -15.47
CA ALA A 342 -7.65 -16.01 -15.20
C ALA A 342 -6.29 -16.39 -14.59
N ALA A 343 -6.27 -17.34 -13.65
CA ALA A 343 -5.06 -17.86 -13.02
C ALA A 343 -4.12 -18.50 -14.04
N ALA A 344 -4.65 -19.40 -14.90
CA ALA A 344 -3.85 -20.05 -15.94
C ALA A 344 -3.21 -19.04 -16.91
N ALA A 345 -3.96 -18.01 -17.33
CA ALA A 345 -3.42 -16.94 -18.17
C ALA A 345 -2.33 -16.09 -17.48
N ASN A 346 -2.36 -16.02 -16.15
CA ASN A 346 -1.34 -15.37 -15.32
C ASN A 346 -0.20 -16.33 -14.90
N GLY A 347 -0.14 -17.55 -15.47
CA GLY A 347 0.90 -18.53 -15.13
C GLY A 347 0.73 -19.18 -13.76
N LEU A 348 -0.45 -19.09 -13.16
CA LEU A 348 -0.75 -19.61 -11.83
C LEU A 348 -1.43 -20.98 -11.90
N SER A 349 -1.12 -21.85 -10.94
CA SER A 349 -1.75 -23.17 -10.80
C SER A 349 -1.78 -23.61 -9.33
N GLY A 350 -2.49 -24.70 -9.04
CA GLY A 350 -2.62 -25.22 -7.68
C GLY A 350 -3.46 -24.31 -6.77
N ARG A 351 -3.09 -24.24 -5.48
CA ARG A 351 -3.74 -23.39 -4.46
C ARG A 351 -3.19 -21.96 -4.50
N PHE A 352 -3.32 -21.27 -5.63
CA PHE A 352 -2.68 -19.98 -5.85
C PHE A 352 -3.18 -18.81 -4.97
N PHE A 353 -4.40 -18.84 -4.44
CA PHE A 353 -4.90 -17.85 -3.47
C PHE A 353 -4.86 -18.37 -2.04
N SER A 354 -5.35 -19.58 -1.82
CA SER A 354 -5.58 -20.10 -0.48
C SER A 354 -4.29 -20.53 0.23
N ASP A 355 -3.30 -21.01 -0.54
CA ASP A 355 -2.04 -21.54 -0.02
C ASP A 355 -0.96 -21.68 -1.12
N PRO A 356 -0.39 -20.56 -1.60
CA PRO A 356 0.45 -20.56 -2.80
C PRO A 356 1.80 -21.26 -2.65
N GLU A 357 2.24 -21.57 -1.42
CA GLU A 357 3.52 -22.26 -1.15
C GLU A 357 3.36 -23.74 -0.75
N GLY A 358 2.13 -24.22 -0.57
CA GLY A 358 1.84 -25.63 -0.26
C GLY A 358 1.78 -25.97 1.22
#